data_AF-A0A8U0IDV8-F1
#
_entry.id   AF-A0A8U0IDV8-F1
#
_cell.length_a   1.000
_cell.length_b   1.000
_cell.length_c   1.000
_cell.angle_alpha   90.00
_cell.angle_beta   90.00
_cell.angle_gamma   90.00
#
_symmetry.space_group_name_H-M   'P 1'
#
loop_
_entity.id
_entity.type
_entity.pdbx_description
1 polymer ?
#
loop_
_entity_poly.entity_id
_entity_poly.type
_entity_poly.pdbx_seq_one_letter_code
_entity_poly.pdbx_strand_id
1 'polypeptide(L)'
;MSIDANQSTSDPTVETEAQSESDSDTDRDPDIAARVEVLREENRRLRTAYAHARRTEYRRAALGVGILGVIAGIGGIVFPASQSTLFALSGIGLFTSVLTYYLTPERFVAASVGERTYAALASLGDDIVSELGLQQTRIYVPTEGVTDEATADVRLFIPEHTNYRTPSPAELQSLFVVPDDDRGHGVAVPPTGGTLFEEFTRTMVDSVAETPQDLANQLTEAVVEGFELADTAEPELNVETGQVTVGISGSAFGAVNRFDHPITSFIATGLVRGLETPVHVETVAADDDQFEYVLTYSWDVDSTE
;
A
#
# COMPACT_ATOMS: atom_id res chain seq x y z
N MET A 1 86.64 34.70 -15.48
CA MET A 1 87.69 33.67 -15.52
C MET A 1 87.11 32.53 -16.32
N SER A 2 87.53 32.40 -17.59
CA SER A 2 87.11 31.35 -18.51
C SER A 2 87.54 29.98 -17.99
N ILE A 3 86.67 28.96 -18.12
CA ILE A 3 87.02 27.66 -18.70
C ILE A 3 85.77 27.13 -19.46
N ASP A 4 86.02 26.84 -20.74
CA ASP A 4 85.38 26.00 -21.76
C ASP A 4 84.18 25.11 -21.35
N ALA A 5 83.04 25.11 -22.06
CA ALA A 5 82.80 24.64 -23.43
C ALA A 5 83.13 23.15 -23.64
N ASN A 6 82.11 22.28 -23.72
CA ASN A 6 81.63 21.79 -25.02
C ASN A 6 80.38 20.90 -24.86
N GLN A 7 79.45 21.10 -25.79
CA GLN A 7 78.11 20.53 -25.89
C GLN A 7 78.06 19.30 -26.82
N SER A 8 76.87 18.68 -26.83
CA SER A 8 76.22 18.01 -27.98
C SER A 8 76.69 16.58 -28.29
N THR A 9 75.85 15.60 -28.58
CA THR A 9 74.42 15.52 -29.00
C THR A 9 74.05 14.02 -28.89
N SER A 10 72.83 13.55 -28.64
CA SER A 10 71.67 13.63 -29.56
C SER A 10 70.37 13.21 -28.84
N ASP A 11 69.33 14.02 -29.05
CA ASP A 11 67.90 13.75 -28.88
C ASP A 11 67.40 12.84 -30.03
N PRO A 12 66.24 12.13 -29.94
CA PRO A 12 64.98 12.80 -30.30
C PRO A 12 63.70 12.33 -29.55
N THR A 13 62.88 13.31 -29.14
CA THR A 13 61.50 13.55 -29.64
C THR A 13 60.33 12.66 -29.18
N VAL A 14 59.46 13.27 -28.33
CA VAL A 14 57.97 13.37 -28.38
C VAL A 14 57.16 12.10 -28.08
N GLU A 15 56.30 12.13 -27.05
CA GLU A 15 54.86 12.44 -27.21
C GLU A 15 54.14 12.59 -25.86
N THR A 16 53.23 13.56 -25.82
CA THR A 16 52.33 13.91 -24.71
C THR A 16 51.11 13.00 -24.76
N GLU A 17 50.78 12.31 -23.66
CA GLU A 17 49.41 11.86 -23.40
C GLU A 17 49.02 12.16 -21.95
N ALA A 18 48.13 13.16 -21.82
CA ALA A 18 47.21 13.22 -20.71
C ALA A 18 46.15 12.13 -20.94
N GLN A 19 46.00 11.22 -19.99
CA GLN A 19 44.84 10.34 -19.90
C GLN A 19 44.16 10.56 -18.55
N SER A 20 43.01 11.22 -18.61
CA SER A 20 41.91 11.00 -17.70
C SER A 20 41.23 9.68 -18.07
N GLU A 21 41.16 8.75 -17.13
CA GLU A 21 40.21 7.61 -17.08
C GLU A 21 39.78 7.52 -15.60
N SER A 22 38.60 8.00 -15.22
CA SER A 22 37.25 7.41 -15.37
C SER A 22 37.02 6.19 -14.46
N ASP A 23 35.99 6.32 -13.63
CA ASP A 23 35.15 5.26 -13.05
C ASP A 23 35.80 4.25 -12.10
N SER A 24 35.82 4.60 -10.80
CA SER A 24 35.75 3.60 -9.74
C SER A 24 34.28 3.30 -9.41
N ASP A 25 33.55 2.78 -10.40
CA ASP A 25 32.26 2.14 -10.20
C ASP A 25 32.29 0.85 -11.01
N THR A 26 31.85 -0.25 -10.41
CA THR A 26 31.79 -1.62 -11.00
C THR A 26 32.97 -2.55 -10.73
N ASP A 27 33.11 -2.99 -9.47
CA ASP A 27 33.46 -4.39 -9.19
C ASP A 27 32.47 -4.95 -8.15
N ARG A 28 31.17 -4.81 -8.47
CA ARG A 28 30.12 -5.61 -7.82
C ARG A 28 30.31 -7.03 -8.32
N ASP A 29 31.00 -7.83 -7.52
CA ASP A 29 31.29 -9.25 -7.78
C ASP A 29 30.05 -9.94 -8.39
N PRO A 30 30.10 -10.32 -9.68
CA PRO A 30 28.94 -10.88 -10.41
C PRO A 30 28.42 -12.16 -9.75
N ASP A 31 29.28 -12.83 -8.96
CA ASP A 31 28.93 -14.04 -8.22
C ASP A 31 27.99 -13.75 -7.03
N ILE A 32 28.09 -12.57 -6.41
CA ILE A 32 27.19 -12.14 -5.32
C ILE A 32 25.82 -11.76 -5.88
N ALA A 33 25.77 -11.01 -6.98
CA ALA A 33 24.51 -10.65 -7.63
C ALA A 33 23.75 -11.90 -8.11
N ALA A 34 24.46 -12.86 -8.72
CA ALA A 34 23.89 -14.13 -9.13
C ALA A 34 23.36 -14.94 -7.93
N ARG A 35 24.09 -14.96 -6.81
CA ARG A 35 23.70 -15.70 -5.61
C ARG A 35 22.51 -15.09 -4.89
N VAL A 36 22.42 -13.77 -4.86
CA VAL A 36 21.26 -13.05 -4.34
C VAL A 36 20.02 -13.33 -5.19
N GLU A 37 20.16 -13.37 -6.52
CA GLU A 37 19.04 -13.67 -7.41
C GLU A 37 18.55 -15.12 -7.23
N VAL A 38 19.48 -16.08 -7.13
CA VAL A 38 19.15 -17.48 -6.84
C VAL A 38 18.46 -17.63 -5.48
N LEU A 39 18.96 -16.95 -4.44
CA LEU A 39 18.35 -17.01 -3.11
C LEU A 39 16.97 -16.33 -3.06
N ARG A 40 16.76 -15.23 -3.79
CA ARG A 40 15.45 -14.58 -3.91
C ARG A 40 14.46 -15.48 -4.64
N GLU A 41 14.90 -16.15 -5.70
CA GLU A 41 14.08 -17.10 -6.44
C GLU A 41 13.74 -18.33 -5.58
N GLU A 42 14.69 -18.82 -4.78
CA GLU A 42 14.46 -19.93 -3.86
C GLU A 42 13.55 -19.54 -2.69
N ASN A 43 13.69 -18.33 -2.15
CA ASN A 43 12.78 -17.79 -1.12
C ASN A 43 11.36 -17.61 -1.67
N ARG A 44 11.23 -17.09 -2.89
CA ARG A 44 9.96 -16.95 -3.60
C ARG A 44 9.31 -18.31 -3.81
N ARG A 45 10.06 -19.31 -4.29
CA ARG A 45 9.61 -20.69 -4.47
C ARG A 45 9.20 -21.35 -3.14
N LEU A 46 9.96 -21.15 -2.06
CA LEU A 46 9.63 -21.67 -0.73
C LEU A 46 8.34 -21.04 -0.18
N ARG A 47 8.16 -19.73 -0.34
CA ARG A 47 6.93 -19.01 0.05
C ARG A 47 5.72 -19.50 -0.76
N THR A 48 5.86 -19.73 -2.07
CA THR A 48 4.78 -20.29 -2.91
C THR A 48 4.45 -21.73 -2.53
N ALA A 49 5.46 -22.55 -2.21
CA ALA A 49 5.26 -23.93 -1.76
C ALA A 49 4.57 -24.00 -0.38
N TYR A 50 4.86 -23.05 0.52
CA TYR A 50 4.22 -22.96 1.84
C TYR A 50 2.74 -22.54 1.76
N ALA A 51 2.37 -21.68 0.82
CA ALA A 51 0.99 -21.19 0.70
C ALA A 51 0.00 -22.26 0.20
N HIS A 52 0.44 -23.23 -0.60
CA HIS A 52 -0.45 -24.24 -1.19
C HIS A 52 -0.70 -25.46 -0.31
N ALA A 53 0.20 -25.80 0.61
CA ALA A 53 0.06 -26.98 1.47
C ALA A 53 -1.00 -26.80 2.59
N ARG A 54 -1.31 -25.56 2.98
CA ARG A 54 -2.02 -25.30 4.24
C ARG A 54 -3.56 -25.40 4.16
N ARG A 55 -4.15 -25.16 2.98
CA ARG A 55 -5.61 -25.06 2.81
C ARG A 55 -6.34 -26.40 2.92
N THR A 56 -5.70 -27.49 2.49
CA THR A 56 -6.25 -28.85 2.61
C THR A 56 -6.04 -29.43 4.01
N GLU A 57 -5.01 -28.96 4.71
CA GLU A 57 -4.66 -29.42 6.06
C GLU A 57 -5.68 -28.92 7.10
N TYR A 58 -6.09 -27.64 7.05
CA TYR A 58 -7.02 -27.08 8.04
C TYR A 58 -8.46 -27.63 7.95
N ARG A 59 -9.02 -27.81 6.74
CA ARG A 59 -10.36 -28.44 6.60
C ARG A 59 -10.36 -29.90 7.01
N ARG A 60 -9.26 -30.63 6.76
CA ARG A 60 -9.10 -32.02 7.22
C ARG A 60 -8.90 -32.08 8.73
N ALA A 61 -8.19 -31.12 9.31
CA ALA A 61 -8.03 -31.00 10.76
C ALA A 61 -9.37 -30.70 11.44
N ALA A 62 -10.15 -29.75 10.93
CA ALA A 62 -11.49 -29.44 11.44
C ALA A 62 -12.39 -30.68 11.40
N LEU A 63 -12.42 -31.39 10.27
CA LEU A 63 -13.19 -32.62 10.12
C LEU A 63 -12.70 -33.74 11.07
N GLY A 64 -11.39 -33.88 11.25
CA GLY A 64 -10.79 -34.85 12.18
C GLY A 64 -11.16 -34.60 13.64
N VAL A 65 -11.10 -33.34 14.09
CA VAL A 65 -11.49 -32.93 15.46
C VAL A 65 -13.00 -33.09 15.65
N GLY A 66 -13.81 -32.77 14.64
CA GLY A 66 -15.26 -33.00 14.66
C GLY A 66 -15.63 -34.47 14.80
N ILE A 67 -15.00 -35.36 14.02
CA ILE A 67 -15.19 -36.81 14.13
C ILE A 67 -14.82 -37.30 15.53
N LEU A 68 -13.69 -36.84 16.09
CA LEU A 68 -13.28 -37.23 17.44
C LEU A 68 -14.30 -36.78 18.49
N GLY A 69 -14.86 -35.57 18.34
CA GLY A 69 -15.94 -35.07 19.18
C GLY A 69 -17.18 -35.96 19.12
N VAL A 70 -17.62 -36.34 17.91
CA VAL A 70 -18.76 -37.27 17.73
C VAL A 70 -18.49 -38.63 18.37
N ILE A 71 -17.29 -39.20 18.17
CA ILE A 71 -16.90 -40.49 18.76
C ILE A 71 -16.91 -40.41 20.28
N ALA A 72 -16.39 -39.32 20.86
CA ALA A 72 -16.42 -39.10 22.31
C ALA A 72 -17.86 -39.02 22.82
N GLY A 73 -18.75 -38.31 22.11
CA GLY A 73 -20.17 -38.23 22.44
C GLY A 73 -20.85 -39.60 22.45
N ILE A 74 -20.62 -40.43 21.42
CA ILE A 74 -21.13 -41.81 21.35
C ILE A 74 -20.56 -42.66 22.50
N GLY A 75 -19.25 -42.53 22.78
CA GLY A 75 -18.60 -43.21 23.89
C GLY A 75 -19.21 -42.86 25.25
N GLY A 76 -19.59 -41.59 25.46
CA GLY A 76 -20.25 -41.13 26.69
C GLY A 76 -21.59 -41.82 26.95
N ILE A 77 -22.31 -42.24 25.90
CA ILE A 77 -23.57 -42.99 26.01
C ILE A 77 -23.30 -44.46 26.39
N VAL A 78 -22.25 -45.07 25.83
CA VAL A 78 -21.92 -46.48 26.05
C VAL A 78 -21.23 -46.73 27.40
N PHE A 79 -20.48 -45.75 27.91
CA PHE A 79 -19.66 -45.88 29.13
C PHE A 79 -20.08 -44.88 30.24
N PRO A 80 -21.08 -45.22 31.08
CA PRO A 80 -21.60 -44.33 32.12
C PRO A 80 -20.55 -43.85 33.14
N ALA A 81 -19.54 -44.68 33.44
CA ALA A 81 -18.49 -44.34 34.40
C ALA A 81 -17.61 -43.15 33.96
N SER A 82 -17.56 -42.84 32.66
CA SER A 82 -16.75 -41.74 32.10
C SER A 82 -17.59 -40.73 31.30
N GLN A 83 -18.92 -40.76 31.47
CA GLN A 83 -19.86 -39.98 30.69
C GLN A 83 -19.59 -38.48 30.75
N SER A 84 -19.33 -37.93 31.94
CA SER A 84 -19.06 -36.50 32.13
C SER A 84 -17.83 -36.04 31.34
N THR A 85 -16.72 -36.79 31.39
CA THR A 85 -15.49 -36.47 30.66
C THR A 85 -15.67 -36.60 29.15
N LEU A 86 -16.36 -37.65 28.70
CA LEU A 86 -16.58 -37.91 27.27
C LEU A 86 -17.53 -36.89 26.63
N PHE A 87 -18.56 -36.44 27.33
CA PHE A 87 -19.41 -35.34 26.87
C PHE A 87 -18.69 -33.99 26.87
N ALA A 88 -17.84 -33.71 27.87
CA ALA A 88 -16.99 -32.52 27.84
C ALA A 88 -16.06 -32.53 26.60
N LEU A 89 -15.42 -33.68 26.30
CA LEU A 89 -14.56 -33.83 25.13
C LEU A 89 -15.33 -33.70 23.82
N SER A 90 -16.57 -34.24 23.76
CA SER A 90 -17.47 -34.07 22.63
C SER A 90 -17.81 -32.60 22.39
N GLY A 91 -18.14 -31.87 23.46
CA GLY A 91 -18.45 -30.44 23.38
C GLY A 91 -17.27 -29.63 22.85
N ILE A 92 -16.07 -29.84 23.42
CA ILE A 92 -14.85 -29.17 22.98
C ILE A 92 -14.54 -29.51 21.52
N GLY A 93 -14.51 -30.80 21.15
CA GLY A 93 -14.18 -31.22 19.78
C GLY A 93 -15.16 -30.67 18.73
N LEU A 94 -16.46 -30.73 19.00
CA LEU A 94 -17.47 -30.18 18.09
C LEU A 94 -17.37 -28.66 18.00
N PHE A 95 -17.22 -27.98 19.15
CA PHE A 95 -17.07 -26.52 19.18
C PHE A 95 -15.81 -26.07 18.43
N THR A 96 -14.66 -26.69 18.69
CA THR A 96 -13.40 -26.40 17.98
C THR A 96 -13.51 -26.73 16.49
N SER A 97 -14.22 -27.78 16.09
CA SER A 97 -14.48 -28.09 14.68
C SER A 97 -15.28 -26.99 13.99
N VAL A 98 -16.35 -26.51 14.62
CA VAL A 98 -17.17 -25.42 14.09
C VAL A 98 -16.36 -24.13 14.01
N LEU A 99 -15.65 -23.79 15.10
CA LEU A 99 -14.80 -22.61 15.16
C LEU A 99 -13.72 -22.65 14.07
N THR A 100 -13.01 -23.77 13.92
CA THR A 100 -11.98 -23.93 12.87
C THR A 100 -12.59 -23.84 11.48
N TYR A 101 -13.79 -24.40 11.26
CA TYR A 101 -14.46 -24.32 9.97
C TYR A 101 -14.82 -22.87 9.61
N TYR A 102 -15.37 -22.11 10.56
CA TYR A 102 -15.77 -20.72 10.34
C TYR A 102 -14.60 -19.73 10.32
N LEU A 103 -13.54 -19.98 11.09
CA LEU A 103 -12.34 -19.14 11.09
C LEU A 103 -11.38 -19.47 9.94
N THR A 104 -11.56 -20.57 9.21
CA THR A 104 -10.69 -20.89 8.06
C THR A 104 -11.02 -19.94 6.91
N PRO A 105 -10.07 -19.10 6.43
CA PRO A 105 -10.33 -18.15 5.36
C PRO A 105 -10.77 -18.86 4.08
N GLU A 106 -11.77 -18.28 3.41
CA GLU A 106 -12.35 -18.92 2.24
C GLU A 106 -11.38 -18.99 1.07
N ARG A 107 -10.44 -18.03 0.91
CA ARG A 107 -9.38 -18.03 -0.11
C ARG A 107 -8.16 -17.25 0.38
N PHE A 108 -6.98 -17.87 0.39
CA PHE A 108 -5.71 -17.16 0.53
C PHE A 108 -5.21 -16.74 -0.85
N VAL A 109 -5.11 -15.45 -1.08
CA VAL A 109 -4.37 -14.87 -2.21
C VAL A 109 -3.04 -14.38 -1.64
N ALA A 110 -1.92 -14.84 -2.21
CA ALA A 110 -0.61 -14.36 -1.75
C ALA A 110 -0.49 -12.85 -2.02
N ALA A 111 0.08 -12.09 -1.08
CA ALA A 111 0.29 -10.64 -1.22
C ALA A 111 0.92 -10.27 -2.57
N SER A 112 1.92 -11.05 -3.02
CA SER A 112 2.57 -10.87 -4.32
C SER A 112 1.64 -10.91 -5.55
N VAL A 113 0.48 -11.58 -5.47
CA VAL A 113 -0.51 -11.58 -6.56
C VAL A 113 -1.31 -10.28 -6.54
N GLY A 114 -1.69 -9.80 -5.36
CA GLY A 114 -2.31 -8.49 -5.17
C GLY A 114 -1.37 -7.38 -5.65
N GLU A 115 -0.12 -7.38 -5.18
CA GLU A 115 0.93 -6.45 -5.58
C GLU A 115 1.11 -6.41 -7.10
N ARG A 116 1.23 -7.57 -7.78
CA ARG A 116 1.39 -7.61 -9.25
C ARG A 116 0.17 -7.11 -10.01
N THR A 117 -1.02 -7.41 -9.50
CA THR A 117 -2.28 -6.96 -10.12
C THR A 117 -2.39 -5.45 -10.00
N TYR A 118 -2.12 -4.91 -8.81
CA TYR A 118 -2.07 -3.47 -8.57
C TYR A 118 -0.96 -2.80 -9.40
N ALA A 119 0.24 -3.38 -9.47
CA ALA A 119 1.35 -2.79 -10.23
C ALA A 119 1.00 -2.58 -11.71
N ALA A 120 0.22 -3.48 -12.32
CA ALA A 120 -0.27 -3.31 -13.68
C ALA A 120 -1.27 -2.14 -13.79
N LEU A 121 -2.19 -2.01 -12.83
CA LEU A 121 -3.14 -0.89 -12.77
C LEU A 121 -2.41 0.45 -12.55
N ALA A 122 -1.45 0.48 -11.63
CA ALA A 122 -0.66 1.65 -11.35
C ALA A 122 0.12 2.13 -12.58
N SER A 123 0.74 1.19 -13.30
CA SER A 123 1.47 1.49 -14.54
C SER A 123 0.54 2.07 -15.62
N LEU A 124 -0.68 1.51 -15.77
CA LEU A 124 -1.69 2.06 -16.68
C LEU A 124 -2.10 3.48 -16.28
N GLY A 125 -2.28 3.74 -14.98
CA GLY A 125 -2.60 5.08 -14.48
C GLY A 125 -1.49 6.09 -14.77
N ASP A 126 -0.23 5.71 -14.52
CA ASP A 126 0.94 6.54 -14.84
C ASP A 126 1.04 6.82 -16.34
N ASP A 127 0.76 5.82 -17.19
CA ASP A 127 0.73 5.97 -18.65
C ASP A 127 -0.37 6.96 -19.08
N ILE A 128 -1.59 6.85 -18.52
CA ILE A 128 -2.70 7.77 -18.81
C ILE A 128 -2.34 9.20 -18.40
N VAL A 129 -1.79 9.39 -17.20
CA VAL A 129 -1.35 10.71 -16.72
C VAL A 129 -0.30 11.30 -17.65
N SER A 130 0.68 10.50 -18.08
CA SER A 130 1.74 10.95 -18.99
C SER A 130 1.23 11.23 -20.42
N GLU A 131 0.40 10.36 -20.99
CA GLU A 131 -0.08 10.49 -22.37
C GLU A 131 -1.07 11.65 -22.54
N LEU A 132 -1.89 11.92 -21.53
CA LEU A 132 -2.82 13.04 -21.52
C LEU A 132 -2.18 14.36 -21.05
N GLY A 133 -0.90 14.35 -20.65
CA GLY A 133 -0.19 15.53 -20.20
C GLY A 133 -0.72 16.11 -18.89
N LEU A 134 -1.29 15.26 -18.02
CA LEU A 134 -1.84 15.66 -16.73
C LEU A 134 -0.72 15.96 -15.73
N GLN A 135 -1.07 16.72 -14.69
CA GLN A 135 -0.19 16.97 -13.56
C GLN A 135 -0.04 15.71 -12.69
N GLN A 136 1.05 15.65 -11.92
CA GLN A 136 1.24 14.60 -10.91
C GLN A 136 0.51 14.90 -9.59
N THR A 137 -0.15 16.05 -9.49
CA THR A 137 -0.96 16.42 -8.32
C THR A 137 -2.19 15.53 -8.22
N ARG A 138 -2.41 14.94 -7.04
CA ARG A 138 -3.58 14.10 -6.75
C ARG A 138 -4.48 14.81 -5.75
N ILE A 139 -5.77 14.91 -6.08
CA ILE A 139 -6.75 15.64 -5.27
C ILE A 139 -7.94 14.72 -5.07
N TYR A 140 -8.19 14.32 -3.84
CA TYR A 140 -9.38 13.54 -3.50
C TYR A 140 -10.48 14.53 -3.16
N VAL A 141 -11.59 14.48 -3.90
CA VAL A 141 -12.67 15.47 -3.83
C VAL A 141 -13.96 14.77 -3.42
N PRO A 142 -14.70 15.30 -2.43
CA PRO A 142 -15.99 14.74 -2.06
C PRO A 142 -16.98 14.88 -3.23
N THR A 143 -17.82 13.87 -3.43
CA THR A 143 -18.91 13.91 -4.42
C THR A 143 -20.25 13.68 -3.78
N GLU A 144 -21.28 14.36 -4.28
CA GLU A 144 -22.66 14.14 -3.82
C GLU A 144 -23.29 12.96 -4.57
N GLY A 145 -23.68 11.92 -3.82
CA GLY A 145 -24.80 11.05 -4.19
C GLY A 145 -24.61 10.13 -5.40
N VAL A 146 -23.51 9.36 -5.46
CA VAL A 146 -23.47 8.22 -6.39
C VAL A 146 -23.89 6.96 -5.64
N THR A 147 -25.17 6.61 -5.75
CA THR A 147 -25.79 5.44 -5.08
C THR A 147 -25.38 4.09 -5.67
N ASP A 148 -24.31 4.02 -6.46
CA ASP A 148 -23.77 2.77 -6.97
C ASP A 148 -22.63 2.32 -6.05
N GLU A 149 -22.73 1.12 -5.48
CA GLU A 149 -21.75 0.52 -4.54
C GLU A 149 -20.32 0.48 -5.08
N ALA A 150 -20.11 0.75 -6.38
CA ALA A 150 -18.80 0.78 -7.03
C ALA A 150 -18.13 2.17 -7.02
N THR A 151 -18.84 3.22 -6.62
CA THR A 151 -18.36 4.61 -6.65
C THR A 151 -18.52 5.20 -5.28
N ALA A 152 -17.42 5.20 -4.53
CA ALA A 152 -17.34 5.93 -3.27
C ALA A 152 -17.76 7.38 -3.48
N ASP A 153 -18.29 8.01 -2.43
CA ASP A 153 -18.64 9.45 -2.36
C ASP A 153 -17.39 10.38 -2.45
N VAL A 154 -16.31 9.90 -3.06
CA VAL A 154 -15.02 10.56 -3.26
C VAL A 154 -14.51 10.23 -4.65
N ARG A 155 -13.92 11.20 -5.34
CA ARG A 155 -13.22 11.03 -6.62
C ARG A 155 -11.77 11.47 -6.49
N LEU A 156 -10.87 10.70 -7.09
CA LEU A 156 -9.51 11.15 -7.34
C LEU A 156 -9.51 11.99 -8.63
N PHE A 157 -9.31 13.29 -8.49
CA PHE A 157 -9.13 14.24 -9.57
C PHE A 157 -7.64 14.52 -9.82
N ILE A 158 -7.26 14.50 -11.10
CA ILE A 158 -5.91 14.79 -11.57
C ILE A 158 -6.01 15.90 -12.62
N PRO A 159 -5.52 17.13 -12.32
CA PRO A 159 -5.70 18.28 -13.19
C PRO A 159 -4.79 18.22 -14.41
N GLU A 160 -5.22 18.83 -15.52
CA GLU A 160 -4.39 19.03 -16.71
C GLU A 160 -3.40 20.19 -16.53
N HIS A 161 -3.81 21.24 -15.84
CA HIS A 161 -3.03 22.48 -15.70
C HIS A 161 -2.45 22.67 -14.30
N THR A 162 -1.28 23.30 -14.20
CA THR A 162 -0.66 23.63 -12.90
C THR A 162 -1.48 24.65 -12.11
N ASN A 163 -2.07 25.64 -12.79
CA ASN A 163 -2.98 26.62 -12.17
C ASN A 163 -4.43 26.13 -12.24
N TYR A 164 -4.70 24.97 -11.65
CA TYR A 164 -6.03 24.36 -11.69
C TYR A 164 -7.05 25.06 -10.79
N ARG A 165 -8.31 24.68 -10.97
CA ARG A 165 -9.42 24.88 -10.05
C ARG A 165 -9.98 23.50 -9.73
N THR A 166 -10.24 23.22 -8.46
CA THR A 166 -10.92 21.98 -8.08
C THR A 166 -12.36 21.97 -8.63
N PRO A 167 -12.75 20.96 -9.43
CA PRO A 167 -14.11 20.86 -9.94
C PRO A 167 -15.12 20.64 -8.82
N SER A 168 -16.35 21.08 -9.03
CA SER A 168 -17.47 20.83 -8.13
C SER A 168 -17.89 19.36 -8.15
N PRO A 169 -18.57 18.86 -7.10
CA PRO A 169 -19.08 17.50 -7.03
C PRO A 169 -19.85 17.04 -8.29
N ALA A 170 -20.64 17.92 -8.89
CA ALA A 170 -21.42 17.62 -10.09
C ALA A 170 -20.56 17.46 -11.36
N GLU A 171 -19.44 18.19 -11.46
CA GLU A 171 -18.50 18.11 -12.59
C GLU A 171 -17.68 16.80 -12.57
N LEU A 172 -17.56 16.15 -11.40
CA LEU A 172 -16.77 14.93 -11.19
C LEU A 172 -17.54 13.62 -11.44
N GLN A 173 -18.74 13.70 -12.01
CA GLN A 173 -19.54 12.52 -12.34
C GLN A 173 -19.01 11.77 -13.58
N SER A 174 -18.20 12.43 -14.41
CA SER A 174 -17.61 11.88 -15.63
C SER A 174 -16.11 11.65 -15.47
N LEU A 175 -15.56 10.65 -16.18
CA LEU A 175 -14.13 10.34 -16.13
C LEU A 175 -13.27 11.46 -16.73
N PHE A 176 -13.70 12.03 -17.86
CA PHE A 176 -13.09 13.21 -18.44
C PHE A 176 -13.84 14.44 -17.95
N VAL A 177 -13.16 15.30 -17.23
CA VAL A 177 -13.72 16.51 -16.64
C VAL A 177 -13.32 17.67 -17.53
N VAL A 178 -14.28 18.22 -18.28
CA VAL A 178 -14.05 19.28 -19.27
C VAL A 178 -15.09 20.39 -19.11
N PRO A 179 -15.07 21.14 -17.99
CA PRO A 179 -15.95 22.29 -17.79
C PRO A 179 -15.59 23.47 -18.72
N ASP A 180 -16.45 24.49 -18.75
CA ASP A 180 -16.23 25.69 -19.58
C ASP A 180 -14.95 26.47 -19.18
N ASP A 181 -14.54 26.38 -17.91
CA ASP A 181 -13.27 26.92 -17.42
C ASP A 181 -12.17 25.85 -17.56
N ASP A 182 -11.25 26.06 -18.49
CA ASP A 182 -10.13 25.15 -18.79
C ASP A 182 -9.29 24.81 -17.54
N ARG A 183 -9.27 25.68 -16.52
CA ARG A 183 -8.57 25.40 -15.25
C ARG A 183 -9.16 24.22 -14.47
N GLY A 184 -10.40 23.82 -14.76
CA GLY A 184 -11.01 22.62 -14.20
C GLY A 184 -10.81 21.37 -15.05
N HIS A 185 -10.06 21.43 -16.16
CA HIS A 185 -9.83 20.27 -17.03
C HIS A 185 -8.95 19.22 -16.34
N GLY A 186 -9.28 17.95 -16.55
CA GLY A 186 -8.52 16.83 -16.02
C GLY A 186 -9.27 15.51 -16.09
N VAL A 187 -8.83 14.55 -15.28
CA VAL A 187 -9.42 13.23 -15.18
C VAL A 187 -9.89 12.97 -13.75
N ALA A 188 -11.09 12.40 -13.61
CA ALA A 188 -11.65 11.97 -12.34
C ALA A 188 -11.89 10.45 -12.35
N VAL A 189 -11.24 9.73 -11.45
CA VAL A 189 -11.38 8.26 -11.31
C VAL A 189 -11.94 7.89 -9.94
N PRO A 190 -12.62 6.74 -9.81
CA PRO A 190 -12.90 6.17 -8.49
C PRO A 190 -11.57 5.92 -7.76
N PRO A 191 -11.45 6.30 -6.48
CA PRO A 191 -10.27 6.01 -5.69
C PRO A 191 -10.24 4.53 -5.28
N THR A 192 -9.08 3.92 -5.36
CA THR A 192 -8.80 2.54 -4.90
C THR A 192 -9.18 2.37 -3.43
N GLY A 193 -8.97 3.41 -2.62
CA GLY A 193 -9.32 3.48 -1.21
C GLY A 193 -10.82 3.60 -0.91
N GLY A 194 -11.65 3.88 -1.92
CA GLY A 194 -13.11 4.03 -1.76
C GLY A 194 -13.76 2.81 -1.13
N THR A 195 -13.59 1.66 -1.78
CA THR A 195 -14.15 0.38 -1.31
C THR A 195 -13.49 -0.11 -0.03
N LEU A 196 -12.21 0.19 0.20
CA LEU A 196 -11.53 -0.11 1.47
C LEU A 196 -12.16 0.69 2.62
N PHE A 197 -12.49 1.95 2.40
CA PHE A 197 -13.17 2.78 3.39
C PHE A 197 -14.59 2.28 3.70
N GLU A 198 -15.32 1.81 2.70
CA GLU A 198 -16.63 1.17 2.91
C GLU A 198 -16.51 -0.11 3.76
N GLU A 199 -15.57 -0.99 3.47
CA GLU A 199 -15.36 -2.20 4.28
C GLU A 199 -14.91 -1.88 5.72
N PHE A 200 -14.07 -0.86 5.88
CA PHE A 200 -13.66 -0.34 7.19
C PHE A 200 -14.87 0.11 8.01
N THR A 201 -15.74 0.96 7.44
CA THR A 201 -16.96 1.42 8.13
C THR A 201 -17.95 0.29 8.41
N ARG A 202 -18.02 -0.73 7.55
CA ARG A 202 -18.90 -1.90 7.75
C ARG A 202 -18.44 -2.81 8.88
N THR A 203 -17.13 -2.90 9.09
CA THR A 203 -16.52 -3.83 10.06
C THR A 203 -16.30 -3.21 11.43
N MET A 204 -16.22 -1.88 11.49
CA MET A 204 -16.07 -1.17 12.76
C MET A 204 -17.30 -1.31 13.67
N VAL A 205 -17.02 -1.43 14.96
CA VAL A 205 -18.04 -1.42 16.03
C VAL A 205 -18.37 0.02 16.45
N ASP A 206 -17.34 0.87 16.47
CA ASP A 206 -17.45 2.28 16.83
C ASP A 206 -17.62 3.15 15.58
N SER A 207 -18.10 4.39 15.77
CA SER A 207 -18.24 5.34 14.66
C SER A 207 -16.88 5.86 14.18
N VAL A 208 -16.87 6.42 12.97
CA VAL A 208 -15.73 7.18 12.46
C VAL A 208 -15.46 8.38 13.38
N ALA A 209 -14.20 8.63 13.70
CA ALA A 209 -13.82 9.73 14.58
C ALA A 209 -14.12 11.11 13.96
N GLU A 210 -14.52 12.06 14.82
CA GLU A 210 -14.94 13.41 14.40
C GLU A 210 -13.79 14.42 14.39
N THR A 211 -12.68 14.16 15.11
CA THR A 211 -11.52 15.04 15.13
C THR A 211 -10.50 14.61 14.08
N PRO A 212 -9.78 15.53 13.40
CA PRO A 212 -8.78 15.17 12.39
C PRO A 212 -7.68 14.26 12.95
N GLN A 213 -7.27 14.47 14.21
CA GLN A 213 -6.22 13.69 14.85
C GLN A 213 -6.68 12.26 15.13
N ASP A 214 -7.85 12.09 15.74
CA ASP A 214 -8.39 10.77 16.04
C ASP A 214 -8.71 10.01 14.76
N LEU A 215 -9.20 10.71 13.72
CA LEU A 215 -9.44 10.14 12.41
C LEU A 215 -8.15 9.63 11.75
N ALA A 216 -7.07 10.43 11.76
CA ALA A 216 -5.78 10.01 11.22
C ALA A 216 -5.23 8.77 11.96
N ASN A 217 -5.34 8.72 13.29
CA ASN A 217 -4.96 7.56 14.08
C ASN A 217 -5.80 6.32 13.72
N GLN A 218 -7.12 6.49 13.63
CA GLN A 218 -8.04 5.40 13.30
C GLN A 218 -7.77 4.82 11.90
N LEU A 219 -7.50 5.67 10.91
CA LEU A 219 -7.17 5.25 9.54
C LEU A 219 -5.81 4.55 9.47
N THR A 220 -4.78 5.07 10.14
CA THR A 220 -3.45 4.44 10.14
C THR A 220 -3.42 3.11 10.90
N GLU A 221 -4.18 3.00 11.99
CA GLU A 221 -4.39 1.72 12.69
C GLU A 221 -5.09 0.71 11.76
N ALA A 222 -6.12 1.14 11.01
CA ALA A 222 -6.78 0.27 10.04
C ALA A 222 -5.85 -0.18 8.89
N VAL A 223 -4.90 0.66 8.46
CA VAL A 223 -3.88 0.30 7.46
C VAL A 223 -3.01 -0.86 7.95
N VAL A 224 -2.59 -0.85 9.22
CA VAL A 224 -1.67 -1.86 9.79
C VAL A 224 -2.44 -3.09 10.29
N GLU A 225 -3.42 -2.88 11.16
CA GLU A 225 -4.09 -3.97 11.90
C GLU A 225 -5.37 -4.45 11.22
N GLY A 226 -6.09 -3.56 10.51
CA GLY A 226 -7.36 -3.89 9.86
C GLY A 226 -7.17 -4.59 8.52
N PHE A 227 -6.31 -4.02 7.68
CA PHE A 227 -6.10 -4.46 6.29
C PHE A 227 -4.72 -5.04 6.02
N GLU A 228 -3.78 -4.95 6.98
CA GLU A 228 -2.41 -5.45 6.84
C GLU A 228 -1.71 -4.95 5.55
N LEU A 229 -1.92 -3.66 5.21
CA LEU A 229 -1.37 -3.04 4.00
C LEU A 229 0.07 -2.52 4.19
N ALA A 230 0.49 -2.31 5.43
CA ALA A 230 1.84 -1.89 5.81
C ALA A 230 2.23 -2.50 7.16
N ASP A 231 3.54 -2.64 7.38
CA ASP A 231 4.08 -3.06 8.68
C ASP A 231 3.96 -1.93 9.72
N THR A 232 4.05 -0.66 9.28
CA THR A 232 3.96 0.51 10.15
C THR A 232 3.34 1.69 9.41
N ALA A 233 2.47 2.43 10.09
CA ALA A 233 1.90 3.69 9.67
C ALA A 233 1.80 4.64 10.86
N GLU A 234 2.55 5.74 10.85
CA GLU A 234 2.60 6.70 11.97
C GLU A 234 2.12 8.08 11.51
N PRO A 235 0.95 8.57 11.99
CA PRO A 235 0.44 9.88 11.64
C PRO A 235 0.99 10.99 12.56
N GLU A 236 1.24 12.14 11.98
CA GLU A 236 1.53 13.40 12.65
C GLU A 236 0.64 14.51 12.08
N LEU A 237 -0.18 15.13 12.92
CA LEU A 237 -1.09 16.21 12.52
C LEU A 237 -0.47 17.58 12.84
N ASN A 238 -0.39 18.43 11.83
CA ASN A 238 -0.21 19.86 11.98
C ASN A 238 -1.57 20.57 11.87
N VAL A 239 -2.12 20.94 13.02
CA VAL A 239 -3.44 21.60 13.13
C VAL A 239 -3.43 22.99 12.51
N GLU A 240 -2.31 23.72 12.60
CA GLU A 240 -2.21 25.11 12.12
C GLU A 240 -2.29 25.19 10.59
N THR A 241 -1.77 24.17 9.91
CA THR A 241 -1.70 24.14 8.43
C THR A 241 -2.73 23.21 7.80
N GLY A 242 -3.57 22.52 8.57
CA GLY A 242 -4.53 21.53 8.05
C GLY A 242 -3.83 20.40 7.30
N GLN A 243 -2.80 19.83 7.91
CA GLN A 243 -1.94 18.85 7.26
C GLN A 243 -1.73 17.63 8.16
N VAL A 244 -1.91 16.43 7.60
CA VAL A 244 -1.48 15.17 8.21
C VAL A 244 -0.31 14.64 7.41
N THR A 245 0.76 14.29 8.11
CA THR A 245 1.88 13.55 7.55
C THR A 245 1.84 12.12 8.07
N VAL A 246 2.05 11.12 7.22
CA VAL A 246 2.06 9.72 7.62
C VAL A 246 3.35 9.07 7.13
N GLY A 247 4.17 8.59 8.08
CA GLY A 247 5.33 7.75 7.80
C GLY A 247 4.90 6.31 7.56
N ILE A 248 5.35 5.70 6.46
CA ILE A 248 4.99 4.32 6.06
C ILE A 248 6.25 3.47 5.89
N SER A 249 6.18 2.23 6.39
CA SER A 249 7.20 1.19 6.16
C SER A 249 6.55 -0.16 5.85
N GLY A 250 7.20 -0.95 4.98
CA GLY A 250 6.81 -2.34 4.73
C GLY A 250 5.49 -2.48 3.96
N SER A 251 5.30 -1.67 2.91
CA SER A 251 4.06 -1.72 2.15
C SER A 251 3.86 -3.04 1.38
N ALA A 252 2.67 -3.63 1.51
CA ALA A 252 2.30 -4.87 0.84
C ALA A 252 2.09 -4.74 -0.68
N PHE A 253 1.86 -3.52 -1.18
CA PHE A 253 1.56 -3.23 -2.60
C PHE A 253 2.70 -2.50 -3.34
N GLY A 254 3.88 -2.44 -2.70
CA GLY A 254 5.08 -1.85 -3.26
C GLY A 254 5.20 -0.36 -2.95
N ALA A 255 5.80 0.40 -3.85
CA ALA A 255 6.07 1.82 -3.63
C ALA A 255 4.76 2.63 -3.52
N VAL A 256 4.59 3.36 -2.41
CA VAL A 256 3.33 4.07 -2.10
C VAL A 256 3.11 5.36 -2.90
N ASN A 257 4.12 5.78 -3.66
CA ASN A 257 4.07 6.95 -4.55
C ASN A 257 3.48 6.66 -5.95
N ARG A 258 3.18 5.38 -6.23
CA ARG A 258 2.54 4.93 -7.47
C ARG A 258 1.11 5.45 -7.58
N PHE A 259 0.59 5.47 -8.81
CA PHE A 259 -0.77 5.90 -9.09
C PHE A 259 -1.79 5.26 -8.14
N ASP A 260 -2.52 6.11 -7.42
CA ASP A 260 -3.65 5.78 -6.55
C ASP A 260 -3.40 4.57 -5.63
N HIS A 261 -2.25 4.56 -4.96
CA HIS A 261 -1.83 3.45 -4.09
C HIS A 261 -2.85 3.14 -2.99
N PRO A 262 -3.15 1.85 -2.67
CA PRO A 262 -4.19 1.49 -1.71
C PRO A 262 -4.10 2.21 -0.35
N ILE A 263 -2.90 2.31 0.24
CA ILE A 263 -2.66 3.02 1.51
C ILE A 263 -3.01 4.50 1.35
N THR A 264 -2.39 5.17 0.38
CA THR A 264 -2.52 6.59 0.09
C THR A 264 -3.98 6.96 -0.19
N SER A 265 -4.62 6.17 -1.04
CA SER A 265 -6.00 6.33 -1.47
C SER A 265 -6.99 6.11 -0.32
N PHE A 266 -6.75 5.11 0.54
CA PHE A 266 -7.61 4.82 1.69
C PHE A 266 -7.57 5.95 2.73
N ILE A 267 -6.37 6.42 3.11
CA ILE A 267 -6.23 7.51 4.08
C ILE A 267 -6.84 8.79 3.51
N ALA A 268 -6.54 9.14 2.25
CA ALA A 268 -7.12 10.32 1.62
C ALA A 268 -8.65 10.27 1.54
N THR A 269 -9.21 9.12 1.16
CA THR A 269 -10.66 8.91 1.13
C THR A 269 -11.27 9.08 2.52
N GLY A 270 -10.66 8.49 3.55
CA GLY A 270 -11.15 8.62 4.91
C GLY A 270 -11.11 10.06 5.42
N LEU A 271 -10.04 10.80 5.12
CA LEU A 271 -9.93 12.22 5.45
C LEU A 271 -10.98 13.06 4.72
N VAL A 272 -11.18 12.86 3.42
CA VAL A 272 -12.23 13.57 2.66
C VAL A 272 -13.61 13.29 3.25
N ARG A 273 -13.88 12.04 3.66
CA ARG A 273 -15.18 11.65 4.23
C ARG A 273 -15.40 12.22 5.63
N GLY A 274 -14.36 12.31 6.45
CA GLY A 274 -14.47 12.88 7.79
C GLY A 274 -14.43 14.41 7.83
N LEU A 275 -13.73 15.04 6.89
CA LEU A 275 -13.55 16.50 6.84
C LEU A 275 -14.49 17.19 5.85
N GLU A 276 -15.14 16.43 4.96
CA GLU A 276 -16.04 16.92 3.91
C GLU A 276 -15.43 18.00 2.99
N THR A 277 -14.10 18.00 2.85
CA THR A 277 -13.33 18.97 2.07
C THR A 277 -12.35 18.26 1.14
N PRO A 278 -11.94 18.85 0.00
CA PRO A 278 -10.89 18.28 -0.84
C PRO A 278 -9.57 18.09 -0.10
N VAL A 279 -8.92 16.95 -0.33
CA VAL A 279 -7.61 16.61 0.25
C VAL A 279 -6.58 16.46 -0.87
N HIS A 280 -5.53 17.25 -0.79
CA HIS A 280 -4.35 17.18 -1.65
C HIS A 280 -3.37 16.16 -1.08
N VAL A 281 -2.78 15.36 -1.96
CA VAL A 281 -1.81 14.34 -1.56
C VAL A 281 -0.49 14.53 -2.26
N GLU A 282 0.55 14.60 -1.45
CA GLU A 282 1.94 14.53 -1.87
C GLU A 282 2.59 13.29 -1.26
N THR A 283 3.53 12.69 -2.00
CA THR A 283 4.23 11.49 -1.55
C THR A 283 5.68 11.60 -1.94
N VAL A 284 6.55 11.43 -0.95
CA VAL A 284 8.00 11.42 -1.13
C VAL A 284 8.59 10.16 -0.52
N ALA A 285 9.71 9.70 -1.07
CA ALA A 285 10.56 8.75 -0.36
C ALA A 285 11.15 9.46 0.86
N ALA A 286 11.24 8.78 2.00
CA ALA A 286 11.88 9.36 3.17
C ALA A 286 13.40 9.42 2.96
N ASP A 287 14.03 10.46 3.51
CA ASP A 287 15.50 10.61 3.51
C ASP A 287 16.16 9.93 4.71
N ASP A 288 15.39 9.51 5.71
CA ASP A 288 15.86 8.84 6.92
C ASP A 288 15.52 7.33 6.94
N ASP A 289 16.15 6.59 7.85
CA ASP A 289 15.96 5.14 7.99
C ASP A 289 14.70 4.78 8.81
N GLN A 290 13.91 5.76 9.27
CA GLN A 290 12.73 5.50 10.12
C GLN A 290 11.56 5.01 9.28
N PHE A 291 11.32 5.67 8.15
CA PHE A 291 10.24 5.32 7.22
C PHE A 291 10.79 5.07 5.82
N GLU A 292 10.07 4.32 4.99
CA GLU A 292 10.41 4.19 3.57
C GLU A 292 9.81 5.36 2.76
N TYR A 293 8.64 5.85 3.21
CA TYR A 293 7.88 6.90 2.55
C TYR A 293 7.20 7.82 3.54
N VAL A 294 7.01 9.07 3.11
CA VAL A 294 6.24 10.08 3.82
C VAL A 294 5.10 10.54 2.92
N LEU A 295 3.88 10.36 3.42
CA LEU A 295 2.63 10.78 2.77
C LEU A 295 2.13 12.05 3.43
N THR A 296 1.89 13.09 2.64
CA THR A 296 1.39 14.37 3.14
C THR A 296 0.00 14.61 2.58
N TYR A 297 -0.98 14.76 3.48
CA TYR A 297 -2.36 15.07 3.18
C TYR A 297 -2.64 16.48 3.67
N SER A 298 -3.07 17.38 2.79
CA SER A 298 -3.40 18.75 3.16
C SER A 298 -4.76 19.17 2.64
N TRP A 299 -5.46 19.97 3.43
CA TRP A 299 -6.73 20.56 3.07
C TRP A 299 -6.77 22.03 3.47
N ASP A 300 -7.68 22.79 2.85
CA ASP A 300 -7.89 24.17 3.24
C ASP A 300 -8.55 24.20 4.63
N VAL A 301 -7.85 24.77 5.60
CA VAL A 301 -8.45 25.09 6.90
C VAL A 301 -9.33 26.30 6.68
N ASP A 302 -10.65 26.13 6.77
CA ASP A 302 -11.56 27.27 6.81
C ASP A 302 -11.10 28.17 7.96
N SER A 303 -10.61 29.37 7.61
CA SER A 303 -10.19 30.39 8.55
C SER A 303 -11.42 30.91 9.29
N THR A 304 -11.91 30.11 10.24
CA THR A 304 -13.07 30.40 11.04
C THR A 304 -12.58 30.87 12.40
N GLU A 305 -12.37 32.18 12.52
CA GLU A 305 -12.41 32.90 13.80
C GLU A 305 -13.84 32.98 14.34
#